data_AF-U5E875-F1
#
_entry.id   AF-U5E875-F1
#
_cell.length_a   1.000
_cell.length_b   1.000
_cell.length_c   1.000
_cell.angle_alpha   90.00
_cell.angle_beta   90.00
_cell.angle_gamma   90.00
#
_symmetry.space_group_name_H-M   'P 1'
#
loop_
_entity.id
_entity.type
_entity.pdbx_description
1 polymer ?
#
loop_
_entity_poly.entity_id
_entity_poly.type
_entity_poly.pdbx_seq_one_letter_code
_entity_poly.pdbx_strand_id
1 'polypeptide(L)'
;MLSGMNDDDIDYVRVVFRLPDDPSGWHAFGTERMWAVRVGESRVRLDNIPFHARDVACGDVVAVTADDEGTLWAGEVVEPSGACTIRVIPAEGCLRAEVRQAVLDAFEPLGVDGEGSRMGLVALNVPAGSDLEEVRATLAQGRADGLWCYDLGAVTEQWRAAGPALAEDNPSDPPPEAYGLAFPEDLAACVYNTVASGERPALVVVHDADGDWIIGDGSDEPLDPATASLLHIQHVLDNDSAVAELAALPPGKIAWRDQPADPWTIEDFAYPDEE
;
A
#
# COMPACT_ATOMS: atom_id res chain seq x y z
N MET A 1 13.33 -22.65 -1.60
CA MET A 1 14.63 -22.59 -0.90
C MET A 1 15.71 -23.28 -1.71
N LEU A 2 16.83 -22.60 -1.96
CA LEU A 2 18.01 -23.12 -2.68
C LEU A 2 18.76 -24.17 -1.84
N SER A 3 18.30 -25.41 -1.82
CA SER A 3 18.98 -26.48 -1.09
C SER A 3 20.27 -26.90 -1.80
N GLY A 4 21.43 -26.40 -1.33
CA GLY A 4 22.74 -26.90 -1.73
C GLY A 4 23.85 -25.87 -1.95
N MET A 5 23.56 -24.57 -1.88
CA MET A 5 24.58 -23.52 -1.90
C MET A 5 24.90 -23.09 -0.47
N ASN A 6 26.19 -22.97 -0.13
CA ASN A 6 26.59 -22.30 1.11
C ASN A 6 26.11 -20.85 1.02
N ASP A 7 25.59 -20.31 2.13
CA ASP A 7 25.06 -18.94 2.20
C ASP A 7 26.11 -17.88 1.80
N ASP A 8 27.40 -18.19 1.98
CA ASP A 8 28.54 -17.33 1.61
C ASP A 8 28.80 -17.21 0.09
N ASP A 9 28.19 -18.04 -0.75
CA ASP A 9 28.35 -18.02 -2.23
C ASP A 9 27.13 -17.40 -2.96
N ILE A 10 26.12 -16.94 -2.23
CA ILE A 10 24.91 -16.36 -2.83
C ILE A 10 25.13 -14.86 -3.11
N ASP A 11 25.23 -14.51 -4.39
CA ASP A 11 25.33 -13.12 -4.84
C ASP A 11 23.95 -12.43 -4.80
N TYR A 12 23.61 -11.89 -3.63
CA TYR A 12 22.42 -11.06 -3.44
C TYR A 12 22.58 -9.68 -4.06
N VAL A 13 21.58 -9.28 -4.82
CA VAL A 13 21.50 -7.99 -5.51
C VAL A 13 20.17 -7.32 -5.25
N ARG A 14 20.14 -6.00 -5.43
CA ARG A 14 18.91 -5.20 -5.45
C ARG A 14 18.48 -4.95 -6.88
N VAL A 15 17.19 -5.14 -7.14
CA VAL A 15 16.56 -4.93 -8.44
C VAL A 15 15.43 -3.93 -8.28
N VAL A 16 15.33 -3.00 -9.22
CA VAL A 16 14.33 -1.92 -9.20
C VAL A 16 13.29 -2.17 -10.27
N PHE A 17 12.03 -2.26 -9.85
CA PHE A 17 10.86 -2.30 -10.72
C PHE A 17 10.33 -0.88 -10.90
N ARG A 18 10.03 -0.49 -12.14
CA ARG A 18 9.25 0.71 -12.41
C ARG A 18 7.78 0.37 -12.16
N LEU A 19 7.12 1.20 -11.35
CA LEU A 19 5.70 1.08 -11.13
C LEU A 19 5.00 2.01 -12.13
N PRO A 20 3.91 1.58 -12.77
CA PRO A 20 3.12 2.47 -13.60
C PRO A 20 2.59 3.62 -12.74
N ASP A 21 2.43 4.80 -13.35
CA ASP A 21 1.70 5.89 -12.71
C ASP A 21 0.33 5.36 -12.29
N ASP A 22 0.00 5.55 -11.03
CA ASP A 22 -1.25 5.09 -10.46
C ASP A 22 -2.25 6.25 -10.43
N PRO A 23 -3.20 6.32 -11.38
CA PRO A 23 -4.15 7.41 -11.45
C PRO A 23 -5.17 7.36 -10.30
N SER A 24 -5.23 6.25 -9.56
CA SER A 24 -6.07 6.10 -8.36
C SER A 24 -5.42 6.70 -7.11
N GLY A 25 -4.11 6.98 -7.14
CA GLY A 25 -3.37 7.55 -6.02
C GLY A 25 -3.14 6.58 -4.84
N TRP A 26 -3.35 5.28 -5.04
CA TRP A 26 -3.16 4.24 -4.02
C TRP A 26 -1.71 4.18 -3.52
N HIS A 27 -0.74 4.52 -4.38
CA HIS A 27 0.61 4.87 -3.91
C HIS A 27 1.29 5.97 -4.72
N ALA A 28 2.16 6.74 -4.06
CA ALA A 28 3.03 7.72 -4.72
C ALA A 28 4.35 7.11 -5.22
N PHE A 29 4.53 5.79 -5.14
CA PHE A 29 5.81 5.16 -5.49
C PHE A 29 5.95 5.01 -7.01
N GLY A 30 6.98 5.65 -7.57
CA GLY A 30 7.39 5.37 -8.95
C GLY A 30 8.20 4.08 -9.10
N THR A 31 8.64 3.47 -8.00
CA THR A 31 9.48 2.26 -8.03
C THR A 31 9.27 1.36 -6.81
N GLU A 32 9.44 0.05 -7.01
CA GLU A 32 9.64 -0.92 -5.94
C GLU A 32 11.06 -1.51 -6.00
N ARG A 33 11.70 -1.71 -4.84
CA ARG A 33 13.04 -2.31 -4.74
C ARG A 33 12.95 -3.68 -4.09
N MET A 34 13.35 -4.72 -4.83
CA MET A 34 13.28 -6.11 -4.39
C MET A 34 14.69 -6.70 -4.22
N TRP A 35 14.82 -7.67 -3.32
CA TRP A 35 15.99 -8.55 -3.28
C TRP A 35 15.88 -9.64 -4.33
N ALA A 36 17.04 -10.00 -4.89
CA ALA A 36 17.16 -11.08 -5.84
C ALA A 36 18.53 -11.74 -5.72
N VAL A 37 18.65 -12.97 -6.21
CA VAL A 37 19.92 -13.70 -6.33
C VAL A 37 20.37 -13.65 -7.77
N ARG A 38 21.62 -13.29 -8.04
CA ARG A 38 22.17 -13.34 -9.39
C ARG A 38 22.25 -14.80 -9.88
N VAL A 39 21.69 -15.06 -11.06
CA VAL A 39 21.72 -16.40 -11.69
C VAL A 39 22.35 -16.39 -13.09
N GLY A 40 22.74 -15.21 -13.58
CA GLY A 40 23.49 -15.01 -14.81
C GLY A 40 23.95 -13.55 -14.93
N GLU A 41 24.63 -13.22 -16.04
CA GLU A 41 25.16 -11.86 -16.26
C GLU A 41 24.05 -10.78 -16.25
N SER A 42 22.92 -11.06 -16.90
CA SER A 42 21.76 -10.17 -17.02
C SER A 42 20.46 -10.81 -16.51
N ARG A 43 20.58 -11.77 -15.58
CA ARG A 43 19.43 -12.49 -15.01
C ARG A 43 19.55 -12.64 -13.51
N VAL A 44 18.43 -12.44 -12.83
CA VAL A 44 18.32 -12.53 -11.38
C VAL A 44 17.05 -13.28 -11.02
N ARG A 45 17.10 -14.08 -9.95
CA ARG A 45 15.94 -14.74 -9.37
C ARG A 45 15.41 -13.91 -8.22
N LEU A 46 14.15 -13.49 -8.28
CA LEU A 46 13.51 -12.73 -7.21
C LEU A 46 13.47 -13.56 -5.92
N ASP A 47 13.76 -12.91 -4.79
CA ASP A 47 13.77 -13.55 -3.46
C ASP A 47 13.02 -12.70 -2.43
N ASN A 48 11.97 -12.02 -2.89
CA ASN A 48 11.04 -11.22 -2.10
C ASN A 48 9.63 -11.40 -2.65
N ILE A 49 8.62 -11.22 -1.81
CA ILE A 49 7.22 -11.14 -2.23
C ILE A 49 6.94 -9.71 -2.73
N PRO A 50 6.45 -9.50 -3.96
CA PRO A 50 6.13 -8.16 -4.46
C PRO A 50 4.95 -7.51 -3.71
N PHE A 51 5.13 -6.27 -3.28
CA PHE A 51 4.05 -5.46 -2.71
C PHE A 51 3.30 -4.66 -3.78
N HIS A 52 3.99 -4.21 -4.83
CA HIS A 52 3.45 -3.26 -5.80
C HIS A 52 3.62 -3.72 -7.26
N ALA A 53 4.78 -4.30 -7.61
CA ALA A 53 5.10 -4.80 -8.94
C ALA A 53 4.09 -5.87 -9.37
N ARG A 54 3.56 -5.71 -10.58
CA ARG A 54 2.59 -6.62 -11.20
C ARG A 54 3.28 -7.62 -12.12
N ASP A 55 2.57 -8.72 -12.37
CA ASP A 55 2.96 -9.78 -13.31
C ASP A 55 4.29 -10.47 -12.96
N VAL A 56 4.73 -10.36 -11.70
CA VAL A 56 5.91 -11.04 -11.15
C VAL A 56 5.61 -11.70 -9.81
N ALA A 57 6.30 -12.80 -9.52
CA ALA A 57 6.21 -13.54 -8.27
C ALA A 57 7.58 -13.89 -7.69
N CYS A 58 7.59 -14.20 -6.39
CA CYS A 58 8.79 -14.67 -5.72
C CYS A 58 9.32 -15.94 -6.41
N GLY A 59 10.64 -16.00 -6.63
CA GLY A 59 11.30 -17.08 -7.34
C GLY A 59 11.31 -16.96 -8.87
N ASP A 60 10.62 -15.98 -9.46
CA ASP A 60 10.71 -15.72 -10.90
C ASP A 60 12.13 -15.31 -11.27
N VAL A 61 12.62 -15.77 -12.42
CA VAL A 61 13.84 -15.23 -13.01
C VAL A 61 13.46 -14.12 -13.97
N VAL A 62 14.01 -12.93 -13.73
CA VAL A 62 13.78 -11.74 -14.56
C VAL A 62 15.06 -11.31 -15.27
N ALA A 63 14.91 -10.76 -16.47
CA ALA A 63 15.99 -10.05 -17.14
C ALA A 63 16.27 -8.74 -16.39
N VAL A 64 17.54 -8.33 -16.32
CA VAL A 64 17.94 -7.03 -15.75
C VAL A 64 18.87 -6.28 -16.67
N THR A 65 18.76 -4.95 -16.63
CA THR A 65 19.68 -4.02 -17.30
C THR A 65 20.25 -3.05 -16.27
N ALA A 66 21.58 -2.94 -16.21
CA ALA A 66 22.24 -1.93 -15.39
C ALA A 66 22.18 -0.56 -16.10
N ASP A 67 21.87 0.50 -15.37
CA ASP A 67 22.11 1.87 -15.85
C ASP A 67 23.56 2.32 -15.59
N ASP A 68 23.88 3.56 -15.97
CA ASP A 68 25.22 4.14 -15.82
C ASP A 68 25.66 4.27 -14.35
N GLU A 69 24.72 4.22 -13.40
CA GLU A 69 24.96 4.26 -11.96
C GLU A 69 25.09 2.84 -11.35
N GLY A 70 24.88 1.79 -12.14
CA GLY A 70 24.92 0.40 -11.71
C GLY A 70 23.62 -0.10 -11.09
N THR A 71 22.53 0.67 -11.15
CA THR A 71 21.21 0.23 -10.70
C THR A 71 20.68 -0.83 -11.65
N LEU A 72 20.31 -2.00 -11.11
CA LEU A 72 19.70 -3.07 -11.89
C LEU A 72 18.20 -2.81 -12.04
N TRP A 73 17.77 -2.45 -13.25
CA TRP A 73 16.37 -2.30 -13.61
C TRP A 73 15.79 -3.63 -14.08
N ALA A 74 14.67 -4.04 -13.48
CA ALA A 74 13.93 -5.22 -13.92
C ALA A 74 13.34 -5.02 -15.31
N GLY A 75 13.42 -6.07 -16.12
CA GLY A 75 12.70 -6.23 -17.38
C GLY A 75 11.66 -7.34 -17.27
N GLU A 76 11.48 -8.08 -18.36
CA GLU A 76 10.51 -9.19 -18.44
C GLU A 76 10.90 -10.40 -17.58
N VAL A 77 9.89 -11.18 -17.18
CA VAL A 77 10.08 -12.53 -16.63
C VAL A 77 10.57 -13.45 -17.74
N VAL A 78 11.73 -14.07 -17.54
CA VAL A 78 12.32 -15.02 -18.49
C VAL A 78 12.08 -16.48 -18.10
N GLU A 79 11.95 -16.77 -16.80
CA GLU A 79 11.61 -18.11 -16.31
C GLU A 79 10.64 -17.96 -15.13
N PRO A 80 9.34 -18.27 -15.31
CA PRO A 80 8.37 -18.17 -14.23
C PRO A 80 8.59 -19.27 -13.19
N SER A 81 8.43 -18.91 -11.92
CA SER A 81 8.48 -19.81 -10.77
C SER A 81 7.29 -20.77 -10.69
N GLY A 82 6.18 -20.38 -11.29
CA GLY A 82 4.87 -21.02 -11.10
C GLY A 82 4.15 -20.59 -9.82
N ALA A 83 4.76 -19.74 -8.99
CA ALA A 83 4.10 -19.15 -7.82
C ALA A 83 3.11 -18.05 -8.24
N CYS A 84 2.21 -17.68 -7.32
CA CYS A 84 1.34 -16.52 -7.47
C CYS A 84 1.65 -15.48 -6.39
N THR A 85 1.52 -14.21 -6.74
CA THR A 85 1.53 -13.08 -5.79
C THR A 85 0.10 -12.62 -5.58
N ILE A 86 -0.39 -12.73 -4.36
CA ILE A 86 -1.71 -12.24 -3.96
C ILE A 86 -1.53 -11.13 -2.92
N ARG A 87 -2.26 -10.05 -3.02
CA ARG A 87 -2.15 -8.90 -2.12
C ARG A 87 -3.46 -8.74 -1.37
N VAL A 88 -3.42 -8.81 -0.04
CA VAL A 88 -4.60 -8.76 0.82
C VAL A 88 -4.60 -7.45 1.60
N ILE A 89 -5.74 -6.78 1.62
CA ILE A 89 -5.99 -5.55 2.37
C ILE A 89 -7.07 -5.86 3.40
N PRO A 90 -6.72 -5.96 4.69
CA PRO A 90 -7.72 -6.10 5.75
C PRO A 90 -8.70 -4.93 5.77
N ALA A 91 -9.97 -5.19 6.04
CA ALA A 91 -11.03 -4.19 5.97
C ALA A 91 -10.97 -3.16 7.12
N GLU A 92 -10.70 -3.59 8.35
CA GLU A 92 -10.61 -2.72 9.52
C GLU A 92 -9.26 -2.84 10.21
N GLY A 93 -8.69 -1.71 10.65
CA GLY A 93 -7.44 -1.70 11.42
C GLY A 93 -6.24 -2.29 10.67
N CYS A 94 -6.19 -2.20 9.34
CA CYS A 94 -5.15 -2.79 8.50
C CYS A 94 -3.70 -2.39 8.89
N LEU A 95 -3.52 -1.21 9.48
CA LEU A 95 -2.24 -0.73 10.00
C LEU A 95 -1.81 -1.42 11.31
N ARG A 96 -2.72 -2.13 11.98
CA ARG A 96 -2.43 -2.89 13.20
C ARG A 96 -1.72 -4.19 12.85
N ALA A 97 -0.65 -4.48 13.58
CA ALA A 97 0.16 -5.67 13.35
C ALA A 97 -0.64 -6.97 13.56
N GLU A 98 -1.55 -6.98 14.53
CA GLU A 98 -2.36 -8.15 14.87
C GLU A 98 -3.36 -8.49 13.75
N VAL A 99 -3.89 -7.46 13.08
CA VAL A 99 -4.80 -7.64 11.94
C VAL A 99 -4.05 -8.23 10.75
N ARG A 100 -2.84 -7.73 10.45
CA ARG A 100 -2.00 -8.33 9.41
C ARG A 100 -1.59 -9.76 9.77
N GLN A 101 -1.28 -10.01 11.04
CA GLN A 101 -0.96 -11.35 11.51
C GLN A 101 -2.13 -12.31 11.32
N ALA A 102 -3.38 -11.88 11.58
CA ALA A 102 -4.56 -12.72 11.35
C ALA A 102 -4.73 -13.14 9.89
N VAL A 103 -4.32 -12.31 8.92
CA VAL A 103 -4.26 -12.72 7.51
C VAL A 103 -3.20 -13.79 7.32
N LEU A 104 -1.98 -13.58 7.81
CA LEU A 104 -0.90 -14.57 7.70
C LEU A 104 -1.30 -15.92 8.31
N ASP A 105 -1.90 -15.90 9.50
CA ASP A 105 -2.37 -17.09 10.22
C ASP A 105 -3.48 -17.84 9.45
N ALA A 106 -4.28 -17.14 8.64
CA ALA A 106 -5.31 -17.77 7.81
C ALA A 106 -4.72 -18.56 6.63
N PHE A 107 -3.53 -18.16 6.15
CA PHE A 107 -2.89 -18.74 4.97
C PHE A 107 -1.72 -19.68 5.31
N GLU A 108 -1.13 -19.58 6.51
CA GLU A 108 -0.06 -20.47 6.99
C GLU A 108 -0.43 -21.97 6.88
N PRO A 109 -1.64 -22.44 7.28
CA PRO A 109 -2.00 -23.85 7.18
C PRO A 109 -2.04 -24.38 5.72
N LEU A 110 -2.13 -23.48 4.74
CA LEU A 110 -2.16 -23.80 3.31
C LEU A 110 -0.75 -23.83 2.70
N GLY A 111 0.30 -23.59 3.50
CA GLY A 111 1.68 -23.52 3.03
C GLY A 111 1.97 -22.26 2.20
N VAL A 112 1.19 -21.20 2.40
CA VAL A 112 1.36 -19.90 1.76
C VAL A 112 2.19 -19.01 2.68
N ASP A 113 3.28 -18.47 2.14
CA ASP A 113 4.12 -17.50 2.84
C ASP A 113 3.56 -16.09 2.66
N GLY A 114 3.81 -15.19 3.61
CA GLY A 114 3.38 -13.80 3.47
C GLY A 114 4.18 -12.80 4.29
N GLU A 115 4.11 -11.55 3.85
CA GLU A 115 4.77 -10.40 4.50
C GLU A 115 3.81 -9.22 4.64
N GLY A 116 3.79 -8.61 5.83
CA GLY A 116 3.03 -7.39 6.09
C GLY A 116 3.80 -6.14 5.72
N SER A 117 3.14 -5.20 5.05
CA SER A 117 3.67 -3.85 4.79
C SER A 117 3.28 -2.89 5.91
N ARG A 118 4.02 -1.77 6.00
CA ARG A 118 3.66 -0.66 6.89
C ARG A 118 2.42 0.12 6.41
N MET A 119 1.96 -0.14 5.19
CA MET A 119 0.78 0.49 4.57
C MET A 119 -0.48 -0.36 4.73
N GLY A 120 -0.45 -1.38 5.57
CA GLY A 120 -1.61 -2.21 5.86
C GLY A 120 -1.91 -3.30 4.83
N LEU A 121 -1.04 -3.49 3.84
CA LEU A 121 -1.10 -4.63 2.93
C LEU A 121 -0.47 -5.87 3.57
N VAL A 122 -0.96 -7.06 3.22
CA VAL A 122 -0.22 -8.32 3.33
C VAL A 122 0.01 -8.88 1.93
N ALA A 123 1.27 -9.03 1.52
CA ALA A 123 1.64 -9.68 0.27
C ALA A 123 1.86 -11.18 0.55
N LEU A 124 1.19 -12.04 -0.22
CA LEU A 124 1.23 -13.49 -0.10
C LEU A 124 1.96 -14.07 -1.31
N ASN A 125 2.87 -15.00 -1.05
CA ASN A 125 3.46 -15.88 -2.04
C ASN A 125 2.76 -17.24 -1.95
N VAL A 126 2.04 -17.62 -2.98
CA VAL A 126 1.39 -18.93 -3.11
C VAL A 126 2.30 -19.83 -3.96
N PRO A 127 3.01 -20.80 -3.37
CA PRO A 127 3.90 -21.68 -4.13
C PRO A 127 3.16 -22.47 -5.23
N ALA A 128 3.86 -22.81 -6.31
CA ALA A 128 3.31 -23.53 -7.47
C ALA A 128 2.64 -24.88 -7.14
N GLY A 129 3.02 -25.52 -6.02
CA GLY A 129 2.49 -26.81 -5.58
C GLY A 129 1.36 -26.72 -4.54
N SER A 130 0.86 -25.52 -4.24
CA SER A 130 -0.17 -25.30 -3.22
C SER A 130 -1.54 -25.80 -3.67
N ASP A 131 -2.45 -26.03 -2.73
CA ASP A 131 -3.86 -26.28 -3.02
C ASP A 131 -4.55 -24.97 -3.45
N LEU A 132 -4.51 -24.70 -4.76
CA LEU A 132 -5.03 -23.45 -5.31
C LEU A 132 -6.55 -23.30 -5.12
N GLU A 133 -7.30 -24.41 -5.05
CA GLU A 133 -8.75 -24.34 -4.82
C GLU A 133 -9.04 -23.83 -3.41
N GLU A 134 -8.35 -24.39 -2.40
CA GLU A 134 -8.51 -24.02 -0.99
C GLU A 134 -8.04 -22.58 -0.73
N VAL A 135 -6.92 -22.16 -1.33
CA VAL A 135 -6.42 -20.76 -1.22
C VAL A 135 -7.44 -19.77 -1.82
N ARG A 136 -8.00 -20.08 -3.00
CA ARG A 136 -9.04 -19.25 -3.64
C ARG A 136 -10.32 -19.22 -2.82
N ALA A 137 -10.72 -20.36 -2.25
CA ALA A 137 -11.88 -20.44 -1.37
C ALA A 137 -11.70 -19.57 -0.11
N THR A 138 -10.51 -19.59 0.49
CA THR A 138 -10.17 -18.80 1.68
C THR A 138 -10.23 -17.30 1.38
N LEU A 139 -9.62 -16.86 0.27
CA LEU A 139 -9.69 -15.47 -0.18
C LEU A 139 -11.14 -15.01 -0.40
N ALA A 140 -11.91 -15.81 -1.13
CA ALA A 140 -13.31 -15.50 -1.45
C ALA A 140 -14.19 -15.44 -0.19
N GLN A 141 -13.98 -16.36 0.75
CA GLN A 141 -14.72 -16.41 2.01
C GLN A 141 -14.43 -15.18 2.87
N GLY A 142 -13.15 -14.82 3.08
CA GLY A 142 -12.82 -13.64 3.87
C GLY A 142 -13.31 -12.34 3.23
N ARG A 143 -13.37 -12.25 1.90
CA ARG A 143 -14.03 -11.13 1.20
C ARG A 143 -15.53 -11.11 1.41
N ALA A 144 -16.20 -12.28 1.33
CA ALA A 144 -17.63 -12.38 1.57
C ALA A 144 -18.02 -12.04 3.03
N ASP A 145 -17.14 -12.36 3.97
CA ASP A 145 -17.30 -12.04 5.39
C ASP A 145 -16.89 -10.59 5.73
N GLY A 146 -16.41 -9.82 4.76
CA GLY A 146 -15.99 -8.44 4.95
C GLY A 146 -14.69 -8.28 5.75
N LEU A 147 -13.88 -9.34 5.86
CA LEU A 147 -12.61 -9.32 6.58
C LEU A 147 -11.50 -8.63 5.79
N TRP A 148 -11.52 -8.75 4.45
CA TRP A 148 -10.52 -8.18 3.57
C TRP A 148 -11.01 -7.99 2.13
N CYS A 149 -10.34 -7.09 1.42
CA CYS A 149 -10.26 -7.07 -0.04
C CYS A 149 -8.94 -7.72 -0.48
N TYR A 150 -8.84 -8.14 -1.74
CA TYR A 150 -7.57 -8.61 -2.28
C TYR A 150 -7.38 -8.16 -3.72
N ASP A 151 -6.15 -8.29 -4.21
CA ASP A 151 -5.74 -8.06 -5.59
C ASP A 151 -4.82 -9.20 -6.05
N LEU A 152 -4.91 -9.54 -7.33
CA LEU A 152 -4.13 -10.58 -7.97
C LEU A 152 -2.89 -9.95 -8.63
N GLY A 153 -1.81 -9.76 -7.85
CA GLY A 153 -0.58 -9.14 -8.31
C GLY A 153 0.11 -9.91 -9.46
N ALA A 154 0.16 -11.23 -9.35
CA ALA A 154 0.60 -12.13 -10.42
C ALA A 154 -0.03 -13.52 -10.25
N VAL A 155 -0.69 -14.04 -11.28
CA VAL A 155 -1.36 -15.35 -11.22
C VAL A 155 -1.12 -16.20 -12.46
N THR A 156 -1.00 -17.51 -12.26
CA THR A 156 -0.75 -18.48 -13.33
C THR A 156 -2.03 -18.91 -14.05
N GLU A 157 -1.90 -19.64 -15.15
CA GLU A 157 -3.04 -20.32 -15.78
C GLU A 157 -3.66 -21.38 -14.86
N GLN A 158 -2.84 -22.05 -14.04
CA GLN A 158 -3.31 -23.04 -13.07
C GLN A 158 -4.19 -22.39 -12.01
N TRP A 159 -3.82 -21.20 -11.52
CA TRP A 159 -4.68 -20.40 -10.63
C TRP A 159 -6.04 -20.09 -11.25
N ARG A 160 -6.05 -19.62 -12.51
CA ARG A 160 -7.29 -19.28 -13.22
C ARG A 160 -8.17 -20.50 -13.47
N ALA A 161 -7.56 -21.69 -13.64
CA ALA A 161 -8.27 -22.94 -13.86
C ALA A 161 -8.78 -23.61 -12.57
N ALA A 162 -8.26 -23.24 -11.40
CA ALA A 162 -8.53 -23.88 -10.09
C ALA A 162 -9.91 -23.52 -9.49
N GLY A 163 -10.93 -23.29 -10.31
CA GLY A 163 -12.32 -23.10 -9.87
C GLY A 163 -13.04 -21.95 -10.58
N PRO A 164 -14.23 -21.55 -10.11
CA PRO A 164 -15.05 -20.54 -10.78
C PRO A 164 -14.32 -19.20 -10.81
N ALA A 165 -14.52 -18.41 -11.87
CA ALA A 165 -13.97 -17.06 -11.97
C ALA A 165 -14.28 -16.27 -10.70
N LEU A 166 -13.24 -15.76 -10.04
CA LEU A 166 -13.41 -14.80 -8.96
C LEU A 166 -13.87 -13.48 -9.62
N ALA A 167 -14.60 -12.63 -8.91
CA ALA A 167 -15.11 -11.36 -9.45
C ALA A 167 -14.03 -10.38 -9.94
N GLU A 168 -12.75 -10.75 -9.81
CA GLU A 168 -11.54 -9.94 -10.02
C GLU A 168 -10.66 -10.45 -11.18
N ASP A 169 -11.19 -11.25 -12.11
CA ASP A 169 -10.53 -11.52 -13.42
C ASP A 169 -10.49 -10.26 -14.32
N ASN A 170 -10.65 -9.05 -13.76
CA ASN A 170 -10.61 -7.75 -14.44
C ASN A 170 -9.71 -6.78 -13.63
N PRO A 171 -8.58 -6.29 -14.17
CA PRO A 171 -7.45 -5.72 -13.42
C PRO A 171 -7.61 -4.24 -13.10
N SER A 172 -8.82 -3.78 -12.79
CA SER A 172 -8.97 -2.45 -12.20
C SER A 172 -8.82 -2.62 -10.70
N ASP A 173 -7.76 -2.00 -10.14
CA ASP A 173 -7.66 -1.74 -8.71
C ASP A 173 -9.06 -1.47 -8.14
N PRO A 174 -9.45 -2.11 -7.01
CA PRO A 174 -10.72 -1.79 -6.38
C PRO A 174 -10.91 -0.27 -6.29
N PRO A 175 -12.13 0.24 -6.51
CA PRO A 175 -12.33 1.68 -6.52
C PRO A 175 -11.89 2.26 -5.17
N PRO A 176 -11.36 3.49 -5.10
CA PRO A 176 -10.89 4.13 -3.85
C PRO A 176 -11.92 4.03 -2.70
N GLU A 177 -13.21 4.05 -3.06
CA GLU A 177 -14.37 3.93 -2.17
C GLU A 177 -14.52 2.52 -1.54
N ALA A 178 -14.02 1.46 -2.19
CA ALA A 178 -14.06 0.08 -1.70
C ALA A 178 -12.98 -0.22 -0.65
N TYR A 179 -12.06 0.71 -0.41
CA TYR A 179 -10.95 0.52 0.51
C TYR A 179 -11.12 1.18 1.87
N GLY A 180 -12.19 1.95 2.09
CA GLY A 180 -12.54 2.49 3.41
C GLY A 180 -11.33 3.09 4.15
N LEU A 181 -10.44 3.79 3.43
CA LEU A 181 -9.31 4.46 4.06
C LEU A 181 -9.91 5.47 5.03
N ALA A 182 -9.87 5.10 6.30
CA ALA A 182 -10.25 5.94 7.41
C ALA A 182 -8.95 6.36 8.10
N PHE A 183 -8.95 7.56 8.68
CA PHE A 183 -7.87 7.92 9.57
C PHE A 183 -7.78 6.90 10.72
N PRO A 184 -6.57 6.52 11.17
CA PRO A 184 -6.41 5.68 12.34
C PRO A 184 -7.16 6.27 13.55
N GLU A 185 -7.84 5.42 14.33
CA GLU A 185 -8.55 5.81 15.55
C GLU A 185 -7.63 6.23 16.71
N ASP A 186 -6.32 6.35 16.48
CA ASP A 186 -5.35 6.94 17.40
C ASP A 186 -4.53 8.06 16.75
N LEU A 187 -4.82 8.44 15.50
CA LEU A 187 -4.10 9.48 14.79
C LEU A 187 -4.33 10.84 15.48
N ALA A 188 -3.22 11.47 15.85
CA ALA A 188 -3.22 12.83 16.34
C ALA A 188 -2.96 13.80 15.18
N ALA A 189 -3.70 14.90 15.18
CA ALA A 189 -3.52 16.02 14.25
C ALA A 189 -3.38 17.33 15.05
N CYS A 190 -2.60 18.26 14.53
CA CYS A 190 -2.55 19.64 14.98
C CYS A 190 -3.78 20.39 14.44
N VAL A 191 -4.72 20.74 15.31
CA VAL A 191 -6.02 21.30 14.91
C VAL A 191 -6.17 22.72 15.46
N TYR A 192 -6.56 23.68 14.62
CA TYR A 192 -6.90 25.03 15.08
C TYR A 192 -7.99 25.00 16.13
N ASN A 193 -7.85 25.77 17.21
CA ASN A 193 -8.77 25.78 18.34
C ASN A 193 -10.21 26.16 17.92
N THR A 194 -10.34 26.98 16.89
CA THR A 194 -11.59 27.36 16.22
C THR A 194 -12.25 26.19 15.49
N VAL A 195 -11.47 25.32 14.84
CA VAL A 195 -11.94 24.07 14.24
C VAL A 195 -12.29 23.05 15.32
N ALA A 196 -11.41 22.87 16.30
CA ALA A 196 -11.57 21.95 17.42
C ALA A 196 -12.86 22.21 18.22
N SER A 197 -13.22 23.48 18.42
CA SER A 197 -14.42 23.90 19.15
C SER A 197 -15.68 23.95 18.29
N GLY A 198 -15.56 23.77 16.97
CA GLY A 198 -16.65 23.91 16.01
C GLY A 198 -17.09 25.35 15.77
N GLU A 199 -16.31 26.35 16.19
CA GLU A 199 -16.55 27.76 15.87
C GLU A 199 -16.40 28.04 14.38
N ARG A 200 -15.42 27.40 13.74
CA ARG A 200 -15.16 27.47 12.30
C ARG A 200 -14.99 26.06 11.72
N PRO A 201 -15.37 25.84 10.46
CA PRO A 201 -15.20 24.52 9.83
C PRO A 201 -13.74 24.24 9.47
N ALA A 202 -13.43 22.96 9.21
CA ALA A 202 -12.15 22.60 8.61
C ALA A 202 -12.17 23.00 7.13
N LEU A 203 -11.31 23.95 6.73
CA LEU A 203 -11.20 24.42 5.34
C LEU A 203 -9.84 24.09 4.73
N VAL A 204 -8.85 23.74 5.55
CA VAL A 204 -7.51 23.36 5.12
C VAL A 204 -7.07 22.12 5.87
N VAL A 205 -6.51 21.15 5.16
CA VAL A 205 -5.87 19.96 5.74
C VAL A 205 -4.52 19.77 5.07
N VAL A 206 -3.47 19.64 5.87
CA VAL A 206 -2.10 19.38 5.40
C VAL A 206 -1.67 18.03 5.94
N HIS A 207 -1.05 17.23 5.07
CA HIS A 207 -0.22 16.10 5.47
C HIS A 207 1.18 16.48 5.03
N ASP A 208 2.03 16.91 5.98
CA ASP A 208 3.33 17.47 5.63
C ASP A 208 4.33 16.37 5.27
N ALA A 209 5.55 16.77 4.87
CA ALA A 209 6.58 15.82 4.45
C ALA A 209 7.12 14.95 5.60
N ASP A 210 6.95 15.39 6.86
CA ASP A 210 7.39 14.69 8.06
C ASP A 210 6.32 13.69 8.55
N GLY A 211 5.11 13.74 7.98
CA GLY A 211 4.00 12.84 8.28
C GLY A 211 3.03 13.38 9.32
N ASP A 212 3.15 14.66 9.67
CA ASP A 212 2.25 15.33 10.59
C ASP A 212 0.97 15.79 9.87
N TRP A 213 -0.15 15.67 10.57
CA TRP A 213 -1.45 16.11 10.09
C TRP A 213 -1.83 17.42 10.73
N ILE A 214 -2.28 18.36 9.90
CA ILE A 214 -2.64 19.70 10.33
C ILE A 214 -3.99 20.09 9.75
N ILE A 215 -4.87 20.65 10.58
CA ILE A 215 -6.24 20.97 10.20
C ILE A 215 -6.56 22.41 10.62
N GLY A 216 -6.81 23.26 9.63
CA GLY A 216 -7.03 24.69 9.78
C GLY A 216 -8.40 25.13 9.25
N ASP A 217 -8.78 26.35 9.63
CA ASP A 217 -10.04 26.99 9.23
C ASP A 217 -9.90 27.95 8.04
N GLY A 218 -8.77 27.89 7.33
CA GLY A 218 -8.49 28.73 6.16
C GLY A 218 -8.12 30.18 6.49
N SER A 219 -7.83 30.52 7.75
CA SER A 219 -7.24 31.83 8.05
C SER A 219 -5.79 31.94 7.55
N ASP A 220 -5.41 33.11 7.03
CA ASP A 220 -4.03 33.42 6.63
C ASP A 220 -3.02 33.48 7.79
N GLU A 221 -3.45 33.23 9.03
CA GLU A 221 -2.56 33.18 10.18
C GLU A 221 -1.80 31.84 10.20
N PRO A 222 -0.46 31.87 10.37
CA PRO A 222 0.33 30.65 10.47
C PRO A 222 -0.05 29.84 11.71
N LEU A 223 0.21 28.53 11.66
CA LEU A 223 0.01 27.63 12.79
C LEU A 223 0.87 28.06 13.98
N ASP A 224 0.23 28.64 14.99
CA ASP A 224 0.84 28.97 16.28
C ASP A 224 0.43 27.89 17.31
N PRO A 225 1.37 27.29 18.06
CA PRO A 225 1.05 26.41 19.19
C PRO A 225 0.09 27.01 20.24
N ALA A 226 -0.07 28.33 20.30
CA ALA A 226 -1.07 29.01 21.14
C ALA A 226 -2.49 29.00 20.54
N THR A 227 -2.62 28.81 19.22
CA THR A 227 -3.90 28.81 18.48
C THR A 227 -4.31 27.44 17.97
N ALA A 228 -3.46 26.43 18.13
CA ALA A 228 -3.72 25.04 17.77
C ALA A 228 -3.57 24.08 18.98
N SER A 229 -4.29 22.96 18.91
CA SER A 229 -4.23 21.87 19.88
C SER A 229 -3.93 20.55 19.17
N LEU A 230 -3.13 19.69 19.79
CA LEU A 230 -2.98 18.31 19.33
C LEU A 230 -4.21 17.52 19.74
N LEU A 231 -5.02 17.10 18.77
CA LEU A 231 -6.27 16.40 19.00
C LEU A 231 -6.31 15.09 18.24
N HIS A 232 -7.14 14.21 18.78
CA HIS A 232 -7.49 12.99 18.10
C HIS A 232 -8.35 13.27 16.85
N ILE A 233 -8.01 12.65 15.72
CA ILE A 233 -8.66 12.90 14.42
C ILE A 233 -10.17 12.68 14.45
N GLN A 234 -10.65 11.74 15.28
CA GLN A 234 -12.09 11.45 15.39
C GLN A 234 -12.88 12.63 15.94
N HIS A 235 -12.30 13.47 16.81
CA HIS A 235 -12.98 14.70 17.25
C HIS A 235 -13.18 15.71 16.11
N VAL A 236 -12.32 15.67 15.09
CA VAL A 236 -12.52 16.48 13.88
C VAL A 236 -13.61 15.85 13.02
N LEU A 237 -13.57 14.53 12.80
CA LEU A 237 -14.56 13.81 11.99
C LEU A 237 -15.98 13.90 12.56
N ASP A 238 -16.13 13.91 13.89
CA ASP A 238 -17.41 14.10 14.58
C ASP A 238 -18.04 15.47 14.26
N ASN A 239 -17.20 16.50 14.06
CA ASN A 239 -17.63 17.84 13.71
C ASN A 239 -17.76 18.05 12.20
N ASP A 240 -16.90 17.39 11.41
CA ASP A 240 -16.73 17.60 9.97
C ASP A 240 -16.35 16.28 9.27
N SER A 241 -17.35 15.46 8.99
CA SER A 241 -17.15 14.11 8.42
C SER A 241 -16.56 14.14 7.01
N ALA A 242 -16.63 15.26 6.29
CA ALA A 242 -16.08 15.41 4.94
C ALA A 242 -14.54 15.41 4.94
N VAL A 243 -13.90 15.62 6.10
CA VAL A 243 -12.45 15.45 6.25
C VAL A 243 -12.05 13.98 6.00
N ALA A 244 -12.94 13.00 6.25
CA ALA A 244 -12.66 11.58 6.01
C ALA A 244 -12.25 11.26 4.56
N GLU A 245 -12.70 12.07 3.59
CA GLU A 245 -12.31 11.93 2.17
C GLU A 245 -10.80 12.09 1.96
N LEU A 246 -10.09 12.73 2.91
CA LEU A 246 -8.66 13.01 2.85
C LEU A 246 -7.80 11.99 3.60
N ALA A 247 -8.36 10.90 4.12
CA ALA A 247 -7.57 9.85 4.80
C ALA A 247 -6.49 9.22 3.90
N ALA A 248 -6.61 9.36 2.57
CA ALA A 248 -5.61 8.93 1.59
C ALA A 248 -4.64 10.04 1.14
N LEU A 249 -4.73 11.27 1.69
CA LEU A 249 -3.89 12.40 1.28
C LEU A 249 -2.40 12.04 1.52
N PRO A 250 -1.53 12.06 0.50
CA PRO A 250 -0.11 11.74 0.66
C PRO A 250 0.66 12.78 1.50
N PRO A 251 1.79 12.41 2.12
CA PRO A 251 2.73 13.37 2.69
C PRO A 251 3.21 14.41 1.66
N GLY A 252 3.42 15.64 2.11
CA GLY A 252 3.79 16.79 1.27
C GLY A 252 2.63 17.39 0.47
N LYS A 253 1.38 17.20 0.92
CA LYS A 253 0.18 17.73 0.24
C LYS A 253 -0.65 18.61 1.15
N ILE A 254 -1.34 19.56 0.52
CA ILE A 254 -2.36 20.41 1.15
C ILE A 254 -3.68 20.23 0.38
N ALA A 255 -4.77 20.11 1.13
CA ALA A 255 -6.13 20.12 0.64
C ALA A 255 -6.86 21.36 1.17
N TRP A 256 -7.55 22.08 0.31
CA TRP A 256 -8.28 23.30 0.65
C TRP A 256 -9.68 23.35 0.01
N ARG A 257 -10.62 24.01 0.68
CA ARG A 257 -11.98 24.26 0.19
C ARG A 257 -12.50 25.61 0.71
N ASP A 258 -13.37 26.26 -0.06
CA ASP A 258 -13.92 27.57 0.31
C ASP A 258 -15.02 27.46 1.37
N GLN A 259 -15.84 26.40 1.33
CA GLN A 259 -16.93 26.14 2.27
C GLN A 259 -17.01 24.64 2.65
N PRO A 260 -17.68 24.27 3.76
CA PRO A 260 -17.74 22.89 4.23
C PRO A 260 -18.38 21.89 3.26
N ALA A 261 -19.21 22.36 2.33
CA ALA A 261 -19.87 21.52 1.33
C ALA A 261 -19.14 21.49 -0.02
N ASP A 262 -18.09 22.30 -0.18
CA ASP A 262 -17.33 22.35 -1.41
C ASP A 262 -16.33 21.18 -1.48
N PRO A 263 -16.05 20.67 -2.69
CA PRO A 263 -15.05 19.62 -2.86
C PRO A 263 -13.65 20.13 -2.51
N TRP A 264 -12.79 19.22 -2.05
CA TRP A 264 -11.39 19.52 -1.77
C TRP A 264 -10.60 19.76 -3.06
N THR A 265 -9.78 20.80 -3.06
CA THR A 265 -8.72 21.05 -4.05
C THR A 265 -7.39 20.65 -3.44
N ILE A 266 -6.58 19.84 -4.13
CA ILE A 266 -5.32 19.29 -3.59
C ILE A 266 -4.13 19.86 -4.36
N GLU A 267 -3.11 20.32 -3.64
CA GLU A 267 -1.87 20.91 -4.17
C GLU A 267 -0.64 20.36 -3.44
N ASP A 268 0.55 20.62 -4.01
CA ASP A 268 1.82 20.36 -3.34
C ASP A 268 2.02 21.34 -2.16
N PHE A 269 2.47 20.81 -1.02
CA PHE A 269 2.75 21.60 0.17
C PHE A 269 4.25 21.61 0.47
N ALA A 270 4.77 22.80 0.74
CA ALA A 270 6.09 23.01 1.33
C ALA A 270 6.00 24.17 2.33
N TYR A 271 6.69 24.03 3.45
CA TYR A 271 6.83 25.15 4.38
C TYR A 271 7.59 26.30 3.67
N PRO A 272 7.18 27.56 3.87
CA PRO A 272 7.98 28.69 3.41
C PRO A 272 9.36 28.63 4.08
N ASP A 273 10.41 28.90 3.31
CA ASP A 273 11.78 28.93 3.84
C ASP A 273 11.85 29.85 5.07
N GLU A 274 12.40 29.35 6.18
CA GLU A 274 12.68 30.17 7.37
C GLU A 274 13.76 31.22 7.02
N GLU A 275 13.41 32.50 6.98
CA GLU A 275 14.38 33.62 6.96
C GLU A 275 15.06 33.83 8.32
#